data_AF-A0AAJ7S0N9-F1
#
_entry.id   AF-A0AAJ7S0N9-F1
#
_cell.length_a   1.000
_cell.length_b   1.000
_cell.length_c   1.000
_cell.angle_alpha   90.00
_cell.angle_beta   90.00
_cell.angle_gamma   90.00
#
_symmetry.space_group_name_H-M   'P 1'
#
loop_
_entity.id
_entity.type
_entity.pdbx_description
1 polymer ?
#
loop_
_entity_poly.entity_id
_entity_poly.type
_entity_poly.pdbx_seq_one_letter_code
_entity_poly.pdbx_strand_id
1 'polypeptide(L)'
;MTTSNSAGNEHNMRLFKDVYEVLLAFDPIKPDADINNWICKLEEYALLYSWDEVARKHYALAKLEGVARKWRDSLPAGQRSWTEWKELLVEAFPCDTSCIKLRLDAQEYSRKPGQDIVEYYYEKLSRCNRAKMSDQEAVEWIVQGLKNTRFRDFLGPLAKYTKANLLLPDLKSANHLLQENSQRIQEIGHANKRKPTMTCYNCNGQGHAANRCSKPRKYCVLQMSEKWTHCEGL
;
A
#
# COMPACT_ATOMS: atom_id res chain seq x y z
N MET A 1 50.93 -41.57 6.72
CA MET A 1 50.41 -40.99 5.47
C MET A 1 49.07 -40.35 5.79
N THR A 2 49.11 -39.06 6.11
CA THR A 2 47.97 -38.23 6.53
C THR A 2 47.90 -37.08 5.56
N THR A 3 46.78 -37.00 4.82
CA THR A 3 46.22 -35.90 4.00
C THR A 3 45.43 -36.64 2.90
N SER A 4 44.12 -36.53 2.74
CA SER A 4 43.32 -35.30 2.67
C SER A 4 41.85 -35.68 2.79
N ASN A 5 41.08 -35.06 3.70
CA ASN A 5 39.62 -35.08 3.62
C ASN A 5 38.97 -33.83 4.24
N SER A 6 39.50 -32.64 3.95
CA SER A 6 38.94 -31.37 4.46
C SER A 6 38.25 -30.50 3.41
N ALA A 7 38.36 -30.81 2.11
CA ALA A 7 37.78 -29.98 1.04
C ALA A 7 36.28 -30.25 0.80
N GLY A 8 35.80 -31.47 1.04
CA GLY A 8 34.38 -31.84 0.88
C GLY A 8 33.47 -31.31 2.00
N ASN A 9 34.04 -30.86 3.12
CA ASN A 9 33.29 -30.45 4.30
C ASN A 9 33.02 -28.94 4.30
N GLU A 10 33.95 -28.10 3.83
CA GLU A 10 33.76 -26.64 3.77
C GLU A 10 32.74 -26.21 2.71
N HIS A 11 32.65 -26.93 1.58
CA HIS A 11 31.70 -26.61 0.52
C HIS A 11 30.25 -26.93 0.92
N ASN A 12 30.06 -27.97 1.74
CA ASN A 12 28.78 -28.27 2.38
C ASN A 12 28.46 -27.24 3.47
N MET A 13 29.43 -26.86 4.30
CA MET A 13 29.21 -25.94 5.44
C MET A 13 28.74 -24.54 5.04
N ARG A 14 29.17 -24.03 3.88
CA ARG A 14 28.66 -22.75 3.32
C ARG A 14 27.21 -22.87 2.81
N LEU A 15 26.74 -24.07 2.45
CA LEU A 15 25.34 -24.31 2.08
C LEU A 15 24.39 -24.27 3.29
N PHE A 16 24.85 -24.71 4.48
CA PHE A 16 23.99 -24.88 5.67
C PHE A 16 23.66 -23.57 6.41
N LYS A 17 24.60 -22.62 6.51
CA LYS A 17 24.38 -21.37 7.26
C LYS A 17 23.58 -20.34 6.48
N ASP A 18 23.88 -20.18 5.19
CA ASP A 18 23.25 -19.19 4.32
C ASP A 18 21.76 -19.54 4.07
N VAL A 19 21.45 -20.84 3.98
CA VAL A 19 20.08 -21.36 3.84
C VAL A 19 19.21 -21.06 5.06
N TYR A 20 19.77 -21.17 6.27
CA TYR A 20 19.02 -20.90 7.49
C TYR A 20 18.63 -19.41 7.57
N GLU A 21 19.44 -18.49 7.04
CA GLU A 21 19.09 -17.07 7.01
C GLU A 21 18.01 -16.75 5.97
N VAL A 22 17.96 -17.51 4.88
CA VAL A 22 17.05 -17.27 3.75
C VAL A 22 15.62 -17.78 4.01
N LEU A 23 15.45 -18.86 4.77
CA LEU A 23 14.12 -19.41 5.05
C LEU A 23 13.40 -18.61 6.14
N LEU A 24 12.25 -18.03 5.78
CA LEU A 24 11.39 -17.28 6.70
C LEU A 24 10.80 -18.21 7.76
N ALA A 25 10.76 -17.75 9.01
CA ALA A 25 10.10 -18.46 10.08
C ALA A 25 8.58 -18.42 9.94
N PHE A 26 7.90 -19.52 10.25
CA PHE A 26 6.45 -19.64 10.24
C PHE A 26 5.88 -19.52 11.65
N ASP A 27 4.94 -18.59 11.82
CA ASP A 27 4.13 -18.41 13.02
C ASP A 27 2.70 -18.03 12.61
N PRO A 28 1.68 -18.87 12.90
CA PRO A 28 0.31 -18.65 12.43
C PRO A 28 -0.37 -17.43 13.06
N ILE A 29 0.21 -16.82 14.10
CA ILE A 29 -0.32 -15.56 14.67
C ILE A 29 -0.03 -14.37 13.74
N LYS A 30 0.99 -14.44 12.88
CA LYS A 30 1.35 -13.33 12.01
C LYS A 30 0.29 -13.15 10.91
N PRO A 31 -0.14 -11.91 10.60
CA PRO A 31 -1.29 -11.65 9.73
C PRO A 31 -1.09 -12.10 8.27
N ASP A 32 0.15 -12.26 7.81
CA ASP A 32 0.49 -12.73 6.47
C ASP A 32 1.02 -14.18 6.46
N ALA A 33 0.87 -14.92 7.56
CA ALA A 33 1.29 -16.32 7.65
C ALA A 33 0.26 -17.23 6.97
N ASP A 34 0.56 -17.66 5.76
CA ASP A 34 -0.17 -18.70 5.04
C ASP A 34 0.72 -19.96 4.95
N ILE A 35 0.25 -21.06 5.55
CA ILE A 35 1.01 -22.31 5.60
C ILE A 35 1.32 -22.86 4.20
N ASN A 36 0.40 -22.71 3.25
CA ASN A 36 0.59 -23.23 1.89
C ASN A 36 1.67 -22.43 1.17
N ASN A 37 1.60 -21.09 1.25
CA ASN A 37 2.63 -20.24 0.66
C ASN A 37 4.00 -20.46 1.31
N TRP A 38 4.04 -20.71 2.62
CA TRP A 38 5.27 -21.01 3.33
C TRP A 38 5.87 -22.37 2.91
N ILE A 39 5.05 -23.42 2.82
CA ILE A 39 5.46 -24.74 2.32
C ILE A 39 6.00 -24.64 0.88
N CYS A 40 5.29 -23.94 -0.01
CA CYS A 40 5.74 -23.75 -1.39
C CYS A 40 7.13 -23.12 -1.46
N LYS A 41 7.36 -22.03 -0.72
CA LYS A 41 8.69 -21.37 -0.66
C LYS A 41 9.77 -22.32 -0.13
N LEU A 42 9.45 -23.10 0.89
CA LEU A 42 10.37 -24.08 1.45
C LEU A 42 10.76 -25.14 0.41
N GLU A 43 9.79 -25.62 -0.37
CA GLU A 43 10.02 -26.60 -1.43
C GLU A 43 10.82 -26.02 -2.61
N GLU A 44 10.60 -24.75 -2.96
CA GLU A 44 11.42 -24.03 -3.94
C GLU A 44 12.89 -23.96 -3.49
N TYR A 45 13.16 -23.62 -2.22
CA TYR A 45 14.53 -23.63 -1.70
C TYR A 45 15.11 -25.04 -1.61
N ALA A 46 14.31 -26.02 -1.20
CA ALA A 46 14.75 -27.41 -1.18
C ALA A 46 15.15 -27.90 -2.57
N LEU A 47 14.45 -27.47 -3.62
CA LEU A 47 14.82 -27.78 -5.00
C LEU A 47 16.09 -27.02 -5.42
N LEU A 48 16.16 -25.70 -5.17
CA LEU A 48 17.28 -24.84 -5.55
C LEU A 48 18.62 -25.32 -4.97
N TYR A 49 18.60 -25.72 -3.71
CA TYR A 49 19.78 -26.18 -2.98
C TYR A 49 19.90 -27.71 -2.90
N SER A 50 19.05 -28.43 -3.62
CA SER A 50 19.05 -29.90 -3.68
C SER A 50 19.00 -30.57 -2.29
N TRP A 51 18.15 -30.07 -1.39
CA TRP A 51 17.96 -30.68 -0.07
C TRP A 51 17.31 -32.05 -0.21
N ASP A 52 17.95 -33.02 0.42
CA ASP A 52 17.36 -34.33 0.67
C ASP A 52 16.20 -34.23 1.66
N GLU A 53 15.50 -35.34 1.86
CA GLU A 53 14.33 -35.37 2.72
C GLU A 53 14.65 -35.06 4.19
N VAL A 54 15.83 -35.46 4.67
CA VAL A 54 16.26 -35.24 6.06
C VAL A 54 16.51 -33.76 6.30
N ALA A 55 17.28 -33.12 5.43
CA ALA A 55 17.56 -31.69 5.47
C ALA A 55 16.26 -30.89 5.35
N ARG A 56 15.38 -31.23 4.41
CA ARG A 56 14.08 -30.56 4.24
C ARG A 56 13.23 -30.58 5.52
N LYS A 57 13.12 -31.76 6.16
CA LYS A 57 12.42 -31.89 7.45
C LYS A 57 13.11 -31.08 8.53
N HIS A 58 14.43 -31.18 8.65
CA HIS A 58 15.19 -30.46 9.66
C HIS A 58 14.97 -28.95 9.55
N TYR A 59 15.10 -28.37 8.35
CA TYR A 59 14.91 -26.95 8.12
C TYR A 59 13.47 -26.49 8.34
N ALA A 60 12.49 -27.25 7.83
CA ALA A 60 11.08 -26.95 8.02
C ALA A 60 10.73 -26.88 9.51
N LEU A 61 11.06 -27.94 10.25
CA LEU A 61 10.74 -28.03 11.66
C LEU A 61 11.50 -26.97 12.48
N ALA A 62 12.76 -26.68 12.16
CA ALA A 62 13.55 -25.66 12.84
C ALA A 62 12.99 -24.24 12.67
N LYS A 63 12.26 -23.97 11.56
CA LYS A 63 11.66 -22.67 11.25
C LYS A 63 10.22 -22.51 11.70
N LEU A 64 9.66 -23.50 12.41
CA LEU A 64 8.42 -23.31 13.16
C LEU A 64 8.72 -22.49 14.42
N GLU A 65 8.05 -21.35 14.56
CA GLU A 65 8.18 -20.43 15.68
C GLU A 65 6.83 -20.20 16.36
N GLY A 66 6.85 -19.57 17.53
CA GLY A 66 5.65 -19.18 18.26
C GLY A 66 4.69 -20.36 18.49
N VAL A 67 3.45 -20.23 18.02
CA VAL A 67 2.40 -21.25 18.19
C VAL A 67 2.71 -22.50 17.38
N ALA A 68 3.28 -22.38 16.18
CA ALA A 68 3.62 -23.54 15.36
C ALA A 68 4.67 -24.44 16.03
N ARG A 69 5.63 -23.83 16.74
CA ARG A 69 6.59 -24.59 17.54
C ARG A 69 5.93 -25.38 18.66
N LYS A 70 5.06 -24.73 19.44
CA LYS A 70 4.34 -25.36 20.55
C LYS A 70 3.48 -26.53 20.06
N TRP A 71 2.81 -26.36 18.93
CA TRP A 71 2.05 -27.42 18.28
C TRP A 71 2.96 -28.60 17.90
N ARG A 72 4.08 -28.34 17.20
CA ARG A 72 5.06 -29.38 16.82
C ARG A 72 5.52 -30.18 18.04
N ASP A 73 5.87 -29.49 19.12
CA ASP A 73 6.40 -30.10 20.34
C ASP A 73 5.33 -30.87 21.14
N SER A 74 4.04 -30.63 20.87
CA SER A 74 2.92 -31.37 21.47
C SER A 74 2.61 -32.70 20.78
N LEU A 75 3.14 -32.93 19.57
CA LEU A 75 2.88 -34.15 18.80
C LEU A 75 3.68 -35.34 19.36
N PRO A 76 3.13 -36.57 19.30
CA PRO A 76 3.86 -37.75 19.74
C PRO A 76 5.10 -37.98 18.88
N ALA A 77 6.18 -38.39 19.55
CA ALA A 77 7.42 -38.79 18.89
C ALA A 77 7.13 -39.93 17.89
N GLY A 78 7.57 -39.74 16.65
CA GLY A 78 7.33 -40.68 15.57
C GLY A 78 8.11 -40.28 14.33
N GLN A 79 8.59 -41.28 13.60
CA GLN A 79 9.23 -41.06 12.31
C GLN A 79 8.16 -40.71 11.30
N ARG A 80 8.31 -39.54 10.67
CA ARG A 80 7.41 -39.04 9.63
C ARG A 80 8.24 -38.63 8.41
N SER A 81 7.72 -38.94 7.25
CA SER A 81 8.16 -38.43 5.96
C SER A 81 7.85 -36.93 5.85
N TRP A 82 8.49 -36.25 4.90
CA TRP A 82 8.14 -34.85 4.63
C TRP A 82 6.68 -34.68 4.19
N THR A 83 6.16 -35.62 3.41
CA THR A 83 4.77 -35.59 2.93
C THR A 83 3.77 -35.63 4.09
N GLU A 84 3.95 -36.54 5.04
CA GLU A 84 3.10 -36.62 6.25
C GLU A 84 3.22 -35.33 7.10
N TRP A 85 4.41 -34.73 7.18
CA TRP A 85 4.58 -33.44 7.85
C TRP A 85 3.80 -32.32 7.17
N LYS A 86 3.78 -32.28 5.82
CA LYS A 86 2.98 -31.29 5.08
C LYS A 86 1.49 -31.44 5.35
N GLU A 87 0.99 -32.67 5.33
CA GLU A 87 -0.42 -32.96 5.61
C GLU A 87 -0.81 -32.49 7.01
N LEU A 88 -0.01 -32.83 8.02
CA LEU A 88 -0.21 -32.37 9.41
C LEU A 88 -0.15 -30.84 9.54
N LEU A 89 0.77 -30.18 8.83
CA LEU A 89 0.87 -28.72 8.85
C LEU A 89 -0.36 -28.04 8.25
N VAL A 90 -0.86 -28.53 7.12
CA VAL A 90 -2.04 -27.99 6.46
C VAL A 90 -3.30 -28.26 7.29
N GLU A 91 -3.40 -29.43 7.91
CA GLU A 91 -4.50 -29.79 8.81
C GLU A 91 -4.52 -28.95 10.08
N ALA A 92 -3.35 -28.73 10.71
CA ALA A 92 -3.25 -27.98 11.95
C ALA A 92 -3.39 -26.47 11.77
N PHE A 93 -3.00 -25.95 10.60
CA PHE A 93 -3.04 -24.52 10.28
C PHE A 93 -3.81 -24.27 8.98
N PRO A 94 -5.12 -24.59 8.94
CA PRO A 94 -5.91 -24.40 7.74
C PRO A 94 -5.92 -22.91 7.34
N CYS A 95 -5.69 -22.64 6.05
CA CYS A 95 -5.83 -21.29 5.52
C CYS A 95 -7.32 -21.02 5.30
N ASP A 96 -7.98 -20.41 6.29
CA ASP A 96 -9.41 -20.03 6.27
C ASP A 96 -9.75 -18.89 5.29
N THR A 97 -8.77 -18.41 4.53
CA THR A 97 -8.99 -17.31 3.61
C THR A 97 -9.60 -17.83 2.31
N SER A 98 -10.93 -17.86 2.28
CA SER A 98 -11.66 -18.14 1.05
C SER A 98 -11.21 -17.18 -0.06
N CYS A 99 -11.18 -17.66 -1.30
CA CYS A 99 -10.81 -16.85 -2.47
C CYS A 99 -11.66 -15.57 -2.57
N ILE A 100 -12.91 -15.61 -2.10
CA ILE A 100 -13.82 -14.48 -2.02
C ILE A 100 -13.30 -13.43 -1.03
N LYS A 101 -12.89 -13.83 0.18
CA LYS A 101 -12.32 -12.91 1.17
C LYS A 101 -11.03 -12.26 0.65
N LEU A 102 -10.15 -13.02 0.00
CA LEU A 102 -8.93 -12.48 -0.60
C LEU A 102 -9.24 -11.48 -1.71
N ARG A 103 -10.23 -11.76 -2.57
CA ARG A 103 -10.67 -10.81 -3.60
C ARG A 103 -11.27 -9.55 -3.00
N LEU A 104 -12.11 -9.66 -1.97
CA LEU A 104 -12.69 -8.50 -1.29
C LEU A 104 -11.59 -7.64 -0.63
N ASP A 105 -10.66 -8.24 0.11
CA ASP A 105 -9.51 -7.52 0.69
C ASP A 105 -8.69 -6.81 -0.39
N ALA A 106 -8.41 -7.50 -1.49
CA ALA A 106 -7.70 -6.91 -2.63
C ALA A 106 -8.47 -5.75 -3.25
N GLN A 107 -9.81 -5.81 -3.33
CA GLN A 107 -10.65 -4.74 -3.91
C GLN A 107 -10.76 -3.53 -2.99
N GLU A 108 -11.02 -3.74 -1.70
CA GLU A 108 -11.22 -2.69 -0.69
C GLU A 108 -9.93 -1.91 -0.38
N TYR A 109 -8.77 -2.55 -0.50
CA TYR A 109 -7.49 -1.92 -0.23
C TYR A 109 -7.27 -0.67 -1.10
N SER A 110 -7.00 0.47 -0.48
CA SER A 110 -6.84 1.75 -1.16
C SER A 110 -5.59 2.47 -0.66
N ARG A 111 -5.00 3.32 -1.50
CA ARG A 111 -3.81 4.10 -1.13
C ARG A 111 -4.10 4.93 0.12
N LYS A 112 -3.24 4.82 1.13
CA LYS A 112 -3.35 5.58 2.38
C LYS A 112 -2.87 7.03 2.15
N PRO A 113 -3.39 8.02 2.90
CA PRO A 113 -2.89 9.39 2.83
C PRO A 113 -1.39 9.45 3.13
N GLY A 114 -0.61 10.09 2.26
CA GLY A 114 0.84 10.22 2.40
C GLY A 114 1.67 8.97 2.07
N GLN A 115 1.03 7.85 1.72
CA GLN A 115 1.75 6.63 1.33
C GLN A 115 2.50 6.83 0.02
N ASP A 116 3.71 6.29 -0.07
CA ASP A 116 4.48 6.29 -1.30
C ASP A 116 3.75 5.52 -2.42
N ILE A 117 3.89 5.98 -3.67
CA ILE A 117 3.19 5.38 -4.81
C ILE A 117 3.71 3.98 -5.13
N VAL A 118 5.01 3.73 -4.93
CA VAL A 118 5.66 2.44 -5.20
C VAL A 118 5.30 1.45 -4.11
N GLU A 119 5.34 1.88 -2.85
CA GLU A 119 4.87 1.09 -1.71
C GLU A 119 3.42 0.65 -1.91
N TYR A 120 2.51 1.58 -2.20
CA TYR A 120 1.12 1.27 -2.50
C TYR A 120 0.97 0.25 -3.65
N TYR A 121 1.71 0.47 -4.75
CA TYR A 121 1.64 -0.39 -5.92
C TYR A 121 1.97 -1.85 -5.57
N TYR A 122 3.08 -2.09 -4.85
CA TYR A 122 3.49 -3.45 -4.51
C TYR A 122 2.59 -4.09 -3.45
N GLU A 123 2.10 -3.32 -2.48
CA GLU A 123 1.13 -3.84 -1.50
C GLU A 123 -0.18 -4.26 -2.19
N LYS A 124 -0.72 -3.43 -3.09
CA LYS A 124 -1.93 -3.73 -3.84
C LYS A 124 -1.72 -4.90 -4.81
N LEU A 125 -0.60 -4.94 -5.54
CA LEU A 125 -0.24 -6.05 -6.42
C LEU A 125 -0.11 -7.37 -5.66
N SER A 126 0.52 -7.36 -4.48
CA SER A 126 0.64 -8.55 -3.64
C SER A 126 -0.72 -9.12 -3.24
N ARG A 127 -1.70 -8.24 -2.91
CA ARG A 127 -3.08 -8.66 -2.63
C ARG A 127 -3.77 -9.25 -3.86
N CYS A 128 -3.63 -8.62 -5.02
CA CYS A 128 -4.17 -9.15 -6.28
C CYS A 128 -3.58 -10.54 -6.62
N ASN A 129 -2.28 -10.73 -6.43
CA ASN A 129 -1.60 -12.01 -6.66
C ASN A 129 -2.10 -13.09 -5.70
N ARG A 130 -2.24 -12.76 -4.40
CA ARG A 130 -2.83 -13.67 -3.39
C ARG A 130 -4.25 -14.08 -3.77
N ALA A 131 -5.02 -13.15 -4.31
CA ALA A 131 -6.38 -13.38 -4.79
C ALA A 131 -6.45 -14.06 -6.17
N LYS A 132 -5.30 -14.46 -6.75
CA LYS A 132 -5.17 -15.10 -8.08
C LYS A 132 -5.87 -14.30 -9.19
N MET A 133 -5.81 -12.97 -9.10
CA MET A 133 -6.37 -12.08 -10.12
C MET A 133 -5.47 -12.08 -11.35
N SER A 134 -6.06 -11.95 -12.53
CA SER A 134 -5.32 -11.75 -13.77
C SER A 134 -4.58 -10.42 -13.77
N ASP A 135 -3.55 -10.27 -14.61
CA ASP A 135 -2.83 -9.01 -14.77
C ASP A 135 -3.77 -7.85 -15.12
N GLN A 136 -4.76 -8.09 -15.99
CA GLN A 136 -5.73 -7.08 -16.39
C GLN A 136 -6.60 -6.63 -15.22
N GLU A 137 -7.12 -7.58 -14.43
CA GLU A 137 -7.85 -7.26 -13.21
C GLU A 137 -6.95 -6.50 -12.22
N ALA A 138 -5.70 -6.96 -12.02
CA ALA A 138 -4.76 -6.29 -11.11
C ALA A 138 -4.52 -4.83 -11.50
N VAL A 139 -4.31 -4.54 -12.78
CA VAL A 139 -4.17 -3.16 -13.31
C VAL A 139 -5.40 -2.31 -12.97
N GLU A 140 -6.60 -2.82 -13.24
CA GLU A 140 -7.85 -2.10 -12.96
C GLU A 140 -8.01 -1.77 -11.48
N TRP A 141 -7.81 -2.76 -10.61
CA TRP A 141 -7.97 -2.58 -9.17
C TRP A 141 -6.86 -1.71 -8.56
N ILE A 142 -5.63 -1.78 -9.09
CA ILE A 142 -4.53 -0.88 -8.69
C ILE A 142 -4.91 0.58 -8.97
N VAL A 143 -5.40 0.86 -10.18
CA VAL A 143 -5.79 2.23 -10.56
C VAL A 143 -7.02 2.69 -9.77
N GLN A 144 -8.01 1.82 -9.57
CA GLN A 144 -9.21 2.14 -8.79
C GLN A 144 -8.87 2.49 -7.32
N GLY A 145 -7.96 1.75 -6.69
CA GLY A 145 -7.56 1.97 -5.29
C GLY A 145 -6.79 3.28 -5.05
N LEU A 146 -6.38 4.01 -6.10
CA LEU A 146 -5.77 5.34 -5.96
C LEU A 146 -6.78 6.42 -5.57
N LYS A 147 -8.08 6.19 -5.80
CA LYS A 147 -9.18 7.13 -5.47
C LYS A 147 -8.96 8.56 -6.02
N ASN A 148 -8.23 8.69 -7.13
CA ASN A 148 -7.96 9.97 -7.79
C ASN A 148 -8.10 9.80 -9.30
N THR A 149 -9.14 10.41 -9.86
CA THR A 149 -9.49 10.29 -11.29
C THR A 149 -8.40 10.81 -12.23
N ARG A 150 -7.55 11.74 -11.76
CA ARG A 150 -6.47 12.31 -12.59
C ARG A 150 -5.41 11.29 -12.99
N PHE A 151 -5.23 10.22 -12.20
CA PHE A 151 -4.37 9.12 -12.63
C PHE A 151 -4.95 8.43 -13.86
N ARG A 152 -6.27 8.22 -13.92
CA ARG A 152 -6.93 7.62 -15.08
C ARG A 152 -6.72 8.48 -16.33
N ASP A 153 -6.82 9.80 -16.19
CA ASP A 153 -6.63 10.74 -17.30
C ASP A 153 -5.22 10.66 -17.88
N PHE A 154 -4.21 10.51 -17.02
CA PHE A 154 -2.81 10.37 -17.44
C PHE A 154 -2.50 8.99 -18.05
N LEU A 155 -3.01 7.92 -17.43
CA LEU A 155 -2.74 6.55 -17.84
C LEU A 155 -3.46 6.19 -19.14
N GLY A 156 -4.63 6.80 -19.40
CA GLY A 156 -5.45 6.50 -20.57
C GLY A 156 -6.07 5.09 -20.50
N PRO A 157 -6.33 4.44 -21.65
CA PRO A 157 -6.93 3.11 -21.68
C PRO A 157 -6.06 2.05 -20.99
N LEU A 158 -6.60 1.41 -19.95
CA LEU A 158 -5.85 0.43 -19.15
C LEU A 158 -5.57 -0.88 -19.90
N ALA A 159 -6.32 -1.19 -20.96
CA ALA A 159 -6.11 -2.37 -21.81
C ALA A 159 -4.72 -2.41 -22.48
N LYS A 160 -4.00 -1.28 -22.53
CA LYS A 160 -2.62 -1.23 -23.04
C LYS A 160 -1.62 -1.94 -22.12
N TYR A 161 -1.96 -2.12 -20.84
CA TYR A 161 -1.10 -2.77 -19.85
C TYR A 161 -1.39 -4.26 -19.79
N THR A 162 -0.72 -5.04 -20.64
CA THR A 162 -0.89 -6.50 -20.69
C THR A 162 -0.36 -7.22 -19.45
N LYS A 163 0.54 -6.56 -18.69
CA LYS A 163 1.09 -7.04 -17.43
C LYS A 163 1.06 -5.92 -16.40
N ALA A 164 0.83 -6.26 -15.13
CA ALA A 164 0.76 -5.28 -14.06
C ALA A 164 2.06 -4.47 -13.92
N ASN A 165 3.22 -5.07 -14.15
CA ASN A 165 4.52 -4.39 -14.03
C ASN A 165 4.74 -3.26 -15.03
N LEU A 166 4.02 -3.25 -16.16
CA LEU A 166 4.09 -2.18 -17.16
C LEU A 166 3.41 -0.89 -16.68
N LEU A 167 2.56 -0.96 -15.64
CA LEU A 167 1.83 0.18 -15.10
C LEU A 167 2.70 1.10 -14.23
N LEU A 168 3.71 0.54 -13.55
CA LEU A 168 4.47 1.25 -12.51
C LEU A 168 5.23 2.50 -13.02
N PRO A 169 5.91 2.49 -14.18
CA PRO A 169 6.60 3.67 -14.70
C PRO A 169 5.65 4.85 -14.96
N ASP A 170 4.47 4.56 -15.53
CA ASP A 170 3.48 5.58 -15.84
C ASP A 170 2.82 6.11 -14.56
N LEU A 171 2.55 5.24 -13.57
CA LEU A 171 2.07 5.66 -12.24
C LEU A 171 3.04 6.61 -11.53
N LYS A 172 4.34 6.33 -11.60
CA LYS A 172 5.37 7.20 -11.02
C LYS A 172 5.35 8.58 -11.68
N SER A 173 5.33 8.60 -13.01
CA SER A 173 5.28 9.83 -13.81
C SER A 173 4.02 10.65 -13.49
N ALA A 174 2.86 9.98 -13.43
CA ALA A 174 1.60 10.61 -13.05
C ALA A 174 1.66 11.20 -11.63
N ASN A 175 2.20 10.46 -10.66
CA ASN A 175 2.29 10.91 -9.27
C ASN A 175 3.16 12.17 -9.13
N HIS A 176 4.29 12.23 -9.84
CA HIS A 176 5.16 13.40 -9.85
C HIS A 176 4.43 14.65 -10.36
N LEU A 177 3.81 14.56 -11.54
CA LEU A 177 3.09 15.68 -12.16
C LEU A 177 1.92 16.17 -11.29
N LEU A 178 1.22 15.24 -10.62
CA LEU A 178 0.13 15.60 -9.71
C LEU A 178 0.62 16.28 -8.43
N GLN A 179 1.79 15.91 -7.92
CA GLN A 179 2.43 16.56 -6.78
C GLN A 179 2.92 17.97 -7.16
N GLU A 180 3.61 18.12 -8.29
CA GLU A 180 4.08 19.42 -8.79
C GLU A 180 2.92 20.40 -9.03
N ASN A 181 1.85 19.93 -9.67
CA ASN A 181 0.65 20.76 -9.88
C ASN A 181 0.02 21.19 -8.54
N SER A 182 0.04 20.32 -7.53
CA SER A 182 -0.47 20.65 -6.19
C SER A 182 0.40 21.70 -5.51
N GLN A 183 1.73 21.60 -5.60
CA GLN A 183 2.67 22.58 -5.07
C GLN A 183 2.50 23.95 -5.74
N ARG A 184 2.43 23.99 -7.09
CA ARG A 184 2.21 25.24 -7.85
C ARG A 184 0.89 25.91 -7.47
N ILE A 185 -0.20 25.16 -7.31
CA ILE A 185 -1.50 25.70 -6.88
C ILE A 185 -1.40 26.29 -5.46
N GLN A 186 -0.68 25.61 -4.56
CA GLN A 186 -0.44 26.13 -3.20
C GLN A 186 0.39 27.42 -3.22
N GLU A 187 1.43 27.51 -4.03
CA GLU A 187 2.26 28.71 -4.18
C GLU A 187 1.45 29.91 -4.70
N ILE A 188 0.62 29.71 -5.73
CA ILE A 188 -0.29 30.74 -6.26
C ILE A 188 -1.29 31.18 -5.18
N GLY A 189 -1.85 30.23 -4.42
CA GLY A 189 -2.78 30.51 -3.33
C GLY A 189 -2.15 31.33 -2.19
N HIS A 190 -0.88 31.09 -1.87
CA HIS A 190 -0.14 31.87 -0.88
C HIS A 190 0.24 33.26 -1.38
N ALA A 191 0.62 33.40 -2.66
CA ALA A 191 0.88 34.69 -3.29
C ALA A 191 -0.36 35.60 -3.31
N ASN A 192 -1.56 35.00 -3.40
CA ASN A 192 -2.84 35.73 -3.42
C ASN A 192 -3.44 36.01 -2.04
N LYS A 193 -2.79 35.61 -0.93
CA LYS A 193 -3.14 36.04 0.44
C LYS A 193 -2.70 37.47 0.74
N ARG A 194 -2.84 38.41 -0.20
CA ARG A 194 -2.85 39.82 0.17
C ARG A 194 -4.09 40.02 1.05
N LYS A 195 -3.90 40.46 2.31
CA LYS A 195 -5.02 40.83 3.19
C LYS A 195 -5.94 41.74 2.36
N PRO A 196 -7.23 41.38 2.13
CA PRO A 196 -8.11 42.29 1.44
C PRO A 196 -8.08 43.60 2.22
N THR A 197 -7.69 44.68 1.55
CA THR A 197 -7.75 46.01 2.14
C THR A 197 -9.22 46.22 2.48
N MET A 198 -9.55 46.21 3.78
CA MET A 198 -10.91 46.38 4.23
C MET A 198 -11.36 47.77 3.78
N THR A 199 -12.30 47.81 2.84
CA THR A 199 -12.90 49.04 2.34
C THR A 199 -14.16 49.33 3.14
N CYS A 200 -14.26 50.56 3.65
CA CYS A 200 -15.39 51.02 4.42
C CYS A 200 -16.61 51.23 3.52
N TYR A 201 -17.66 50.45 3.74
CA TYR A 201 -18.92 50.57 2.98
C TYR A 201 -19.70 51.88 3.20
N ASN A 202 -19.29 52.74 4.14
CA ASN A 202 -19.90 54.06 4.32
C ASN A 202 -19.24 55.15 3.47
N CYS A 203 -17.90 55.13 3.34
CA CYS A 203 -17.13 56.21 2.74
C CYS A 203 -16.17 55.79 1.62
N ASN A 204 -16.14 54.49 1.29
CA ASN A 204 -15.23 53.85 0.35
C ASN A 204 -13.73 54.03 0.68
N GLY A 205 -13.38 54.52 1.87
CA GLY A 205 -12.00 54.61 2.35
C GLY A 205 -11.46 53.25 2.80
N GLN A 206 -10.14 53.05 2.70
CA GLN A 206 -9.49 51.80 3.12
C GLN A 206 -9.05 51.85 4.61
N GLY A 207 -8.85 50.69 5.22
CA GLY A 207 -8.21 50.56 6.55
C GLY A 207 -9.16 50.59 7.75
N HIS A 208 -10.48 50.67 7.55
CA HIS A 208 -11.48 50.62 8.62
C HIS A 208 -12.82 50.07 8.12
N ALA A 209 -13.63 49.53 9.04
CA ALA A 209 -15.00 49.08 8.76
C ALA A 209 -16.01 50.23 8.89
N ALA A 210 -17.18 50.11 8.25
CA ALA A 210 -18.24 51.13 8.27
C ALA A 210 -18.72 51.50 9.69
N ASN A 211 -18.61 50.58 10.65
CA ASN A 211 -18.97 50.82 12.05
C ASN A 211 -17.92 51.67 12.82
N ARG A 212 -16.68 51.77 12.32
CA ARG A 212 -15.59 52.58 12.85
C ARG A 212 -15.25 53.75 11.92
N CYS A 213 -16.20 54.13 11.06
CA CYS A 213 -16.03 55.25 10.14
C CYS A 213 -16.30 56.57 10.86
N SER A 214 -15.39 57.54 10.70
CA SER A 214 -15.54 58.90 11.23
C SER A 214 -16.51 59.78 10.43
N LYS A 215 -16.90 59.36 9.22
CA LYS A 215 -17.88 60.09 8.40
C LYS A 215 -19.31 59.78 8.86
N PRO A 216 -20.25 60.73 8.76
CA PRO A 216 -21.66 60.46 9.04
C PRO A 216 -22.15 59.27 8.20
N ARG A 217 -23.00 58.43 8.78
CA ARG A 217 -23.55 57.27 8.08
C ARG A 217 -24.44 57.77 6.94
N LYS A 218 -24.22 57.28 5.72
CA LYS A 218 -25.18 57.42 4.62
C LYS A 218 -26.42 56.57 4.96
N TYR A 219 -27.33 57.08 5.78
CA TYR A 219 -28.64 56.46 5.95
C TYR A 219 -29.49 56.82 4.73
N CYS A 220 -30.07 55.80 4.10
CA CYS A 220 -31.17 56.01 3.19
C CYS A 220 -32.36 56.44 4.06
N VAL A 221 -32.74 57.71 4.01
CA VAL A 221 -33.92 58.20 4.72
C VAL A 221 -35.12 57.56 4.01
N LEU A 222 -35.75 56.56 4.64
CA LEU A 222 -37.07 56.10 4.22
C LEU A 222 -38.07 57.21 4.56
N GLN A 223 -38.19 58.20 3.67
CA GLN A 223 -39.36 59.05 3.65
C GLN A 223 -40.44 58.33 2.84
N MET A 224 -41.50 57.93 3.54
CA MET A 224 -42.77 57.53 2.93
C MET A 224 -43.36 58.73 2.18
N SER A 225 -43.08 58.85 0.89
CA SER A 225 -43.98 59.55 -0.04
C SER A 225 -43.65 59.20 -1.50
N GLU A 226 -44.69 58.87 -2.23
CA GLU A 226 -44.71 58.51 -3.64
C GLU A 226 -44.04 59.57 -4.53
N LYS A 227 -42.91 59.20 -5.14
CA LYS A 227 -42.46 59.52 -6.51
C LYS A 227 -40.93 59.45 -6.58
N TRP A 228 -40.44 58.53 -7.39
CA TRP A 228 -39.02 58.41 -7.72
C TRP A 228 -38.57 59.65 -8.49
N THR A 229 -37.71 60.46 -7.89
CA THR A 229 -36.91 61.45 -8.62
C THR A 229 -35.45 61.28 -8.23
N HIS A 230 -34.65 60.95 -9.25
CA HIS A 230 -33.20 61.07 -9.40
C HIS A 230 -32.29 60.92 -8.16
N CYS A 231 -31.44 59.89 -8.18
CA CYS A 231 -30.16 59.93 -7.49
C CYS A 231 -29.10 60.52 -8.44
N GLU A 232 -28.75 61.79 -8.26
CA GLU A 232 -27.51 62.37 -8.79
C GLU A 232 -26.38 62.23 -7.78
N GLY A 233 -25.18 61.87 -8.26
CA GLY A 233 -23.91 62.32 -7.70
C GLY A 233 -23.15 61.41 -6.72
N LEU A 234 -22.18 60.67 -7.29
CA LEU A 234 -20.84 60.29 -6.77
C LEU A 234 -20.69 59.51 -5.43
#